data_AF-A0A7S2A5L5-F1
#
_entry.id   AF-A0A7S2A5L5-F1
#
_cell.length_a   1.000
_cell.length_b   1.000
_cell.length_c   1.000
_cell.angle_alpha   90.00
_cell.angle_beta   90.00
_cell.angle_gamma   90.00
#
_symmetry.space_group_name_H-M   'P 1'
#
loop_
_entity.id
_entity.type
_entity.pdbx_description
1 polymer ?
#
loop_
_entity_poly.entity_id
_entity_poly.type
_entity_poly.pdbx_seq_one_letter_code
_entity_poly.pdbx_strand_id
1 'polypeptide(L)'
;AIYRKRGSSTFGMKLKEAENGQGVIVADLNPGEAAEEEGTLKEYDKIININGKNVVGWSMREVANEVRSQKDPLLLDVVRGHDGCSDNEESSYSPHSACPYYISQELSKHAEIIFAPYQYVLDPGIRSSLGINLHNSVVVLDEAHNVEDTLRQSGSGKFGEIELCEFLVMLTGYSLMS
;
A
#
# COMPACT_ATOMS: atom_id res chain seq x y z
N ALA A 1 9.12 16.85 4.07
CA ALA A 1 9.97 17.48 5.11
C ALA A 1 9.54 18.94 5.24
N ILE A 2 9.12 19.37 6.42
CA ILE A 2 8.39 20.64 6.59
C ILE A 2 9.35 21.73 7.08
N TYR A 3 9.37 22.88 6.41
CA TYR A 3 10.20 24.04 6.76
C TYR A 3 9.32 25.19 7.23
N ARG A 4 9.66 25.84 8.35
CA ARG A 4 8.88 27.00 8.80
C ARG A 4 8.94 28.14 7.79
N LYS A 5 7.83 28.87 7.69
CA LYS A 5 7.82 30.15 6.98
C LYS A 5 8.67 31.17 7.73
N ARG A 6 9.30 32.10 6.99
CA ARG A 6 10.12 33.17 7.58
C ARG A 6 9.31 33.96 8.61
N GLY A 7 9.76 33.93 9.87
CA GLY A 7 9.09 34.62 10.98
C GLY A 7 8.00 33.82 11.69
N SER A 8 7.65 32.62 11.22
CA SER A 8 6.75 31.72 11.94
C SER A 8 7.53 30.87 12.96
N SER A 9 7.00 30.73 14.17
CA SER A 9 7.55 29.85 15.20
C SER A 9 6.95 28.45 15.16
N THR A 10 5.96 28.21 14.30
CA THR A 10 5.19 26.97 14.23
C THR A 10 5.22 26.39 12.82
N PHE A 11 4.94 25.09 12.71
CA PHE A 11 4.85 24.39 11.44
C PHE A 11 3.43 24.40 10.84
N GLY A 12 2.46 25.09 11.46
CA GLY A 12 1.11 25.25 10.91
C GLY A 12 0.17 24.05 11.06
N MET A 13 0.43 23.15 12.00
CA MET A 13 -0.41 21.97 12.27
C MET A 13 -1.04 22.05 13.65
N LYS A 14 -2.28 21.59 13.78
CA LYS A 14 -2.94 21.34 15.07
C LYS A 14 -2.84 19.87 15.41
N LEU A 15 -2.65 19.57 16.70
CA LEU A 15 -2.54 18.20 17.19
C LEU A 15 -3.77 17.88 18.06
N LYS A 16 -4.18 16.61 18.09
CA LYS A 16 -5.23 16.06 18.97
C LYS A 16 -4.77 14.69 19.48
N GLU A 17 -5.26 14.25 20.64
CA GLU A 17 -5.06 12.89 21.10
C GLU A 17 -5.93 11.91 20.30
N ALA A 18 -5.36 10.74 19.96
CA ALA A 18 -6.10 9.69 19.28
C ALA A 18 -7.26 9.17 20.16
N GLU A 19 -8.38 8.80 19.56
CA GLU A 19 -9.59 8.41 20.30
C GLU A 19 -9.42 7.12 21.11
N ASN A 20 -8.51 6.25 20.68
CA ASN A 20 -8.10 5.05 21.41
C ASN A 20 -7.10 5.34 22.57
N GLY A 21 -6.82 6.62 22.86
CA GLY A 21 -5.88 7.05 23.90
C GLY A 21 -4.41 6.70 23.61
N GLN A 22 -4.11 6.16 22.43
CA GLN A 22 -2.76 5.73 22.06
C GLN A 22 -2.17 6.65 21.00
N GLY A 23 -1.57 7.75 21.44
CA GLY A 23 -0.73 8.62 20.61
C GLY A 23 -1.41 9.90 20.14
N VAL A 24 -0.72 10.60 19.22
CA VAL A 24 -1.06 11.97 18.81
C VAL A 24 -1.31 11.99 17.30
N ILE A 25 -2.41 12.62 16.90
CA ILE A 25 -2.84 12.78 15.50
C ILE A 25 -2.84 14.25 15.09
N VAL A 26 -2.70 14.50 13.79
CA VAL A 26 -2.90 15.82 13.19
C VAL A 26 -4.41 16.08 13.12
N ALA A 27 -4.87 17.11 13.81
CA ALA A 27 -6.29 17.45 13.88
C ALA A 27 -6.74 18.28 12.68
N ASP A 28 -5.89 19.20 12.23
CA ASP A 28 -6.20 20.24 11.24
C ASP A 28 -4.88 20.87 10.76
N LEU A 29 -4.86 21.36 9.53
CA LEU A 29 -3.75 22.08 8.93
C LEU A 29 -4.17 23.52 8.63
N ASN A 30 -3.40 24.49 9.12
CA ASN A 30 -3.74 25.89 8.93
C ASN A 30 -3.54 26.29 7.45
N PRO A 31 -4.56 26.91 6.82
CA PRO A 31 -4.46 27.33 5.43
C PRO A 31 -3.31 28.29 5.16
N GLY A 32 -2.49 27.98 4.15
CA GLY A 32 -1.34 28.77 3.74
C GLY A 32 -0.16 28.73 4.71
N GLU A 33 -0.08 27.76 5.62
CA GLU A 33 1.10 27.53 6.47
C GLU A 33 2.02 26.44 5.91
N ALA A 34 3.20 26.27 6.54
CA ALA A 34 4.24 25.34 6.10
C ALA A 34 3.76 23.90 5.87
N ALA A 35 2.97 23.33 6.79
CA ALA A 35 2.50 21.96 6.68
C ALA A 35 1.46 21.75 5.57
N GLU A 36 0.57 22.72 5.34
CA GLU A 36 -0.44 22.63 4.28
C GLU A 36 0.20 22.86 2.90
N GLU A 37 1.10 23.83 2.77
CA GLU A 37 1.78 24.14 1.50
C GLU A 37 2.72 23.00 1.05
N GLU A 38 3.30 22.27 1.99
CA GLU A 38 4.11 21.08 1.68
C GLU A 38 3.25 19.90 1.20
N GLY A 39 1.99 19.82 1.64
CA GLY A 39 0.95 18.97 1.08
C GLY A 39 1.10 17.46 1.31
N THR A 40 2.16 16.99 1.99
CA THR A 40 2.33 15.55 2.27
C THR A 40 1.60 15.12 3.54
N LEU A 41 1.55 15.99 4.54
CA LEU A 41 0.84 15.80 5.79
C LEU A 41 -0.66 16.04 5.58
N LYS A 42 -1.51 15.22 6.19
CA LYS A 42 -2.97 15.35 6.13
C LYS A 42 -3.59 15.32 7.53
N GLU A 43 -4.83 15.80 7.62
CA GLU A 43 -5.66 15.57 8.79
C GLU A 43 -5.79 14.08 9.07
N TYR A 44 -5.86 13.72 10.35
CA TYR A 44 -5.90 12.36 10.89
C TYR A 44 -4.60 11.54 10.71
N ASP A 45 -3.52 12.13 10.21
CA ASP A 45 -2.22 11.47 10.23
C ASP A 45 -1.71 11.30 11.68
N LYS A 46 -1.39 10.07 12.06
CA LYS A 46 -0.84 9.72 13.37
C LYS A 46 0.67 9.84 13.38
N ILE A 47 1.22 10.62 14.31
CA ILE A 47 2.66 10.85 14.41
C ILE A 47 3.32 9.67 15.14
N ILE A 48 4.31 9.04 14.49
CA ILE A 48 5.07 7.91 15.04
C ILE A 48 6.48 8.35 15.42
N ASN A 49 7.14 9.13 14.55
CA ASN A 49 8.48 9.66 14.83
C ASN A 49 8.58 11.15 14.51
N ILE A 50 9.43 11.85 15.27
CA ILE A 50 9.84 13.23 15.04
C ILE A 50 11.36 13.27 14.90
N ASN A 51 11.88 13.66 13.74
CA ASN A 51 13.32 13.71 13.44
C ASN A 51 14.06 12.41 13.85
N GLY A 52 13.43 11.26 13.57
CA GLY A 52 13.97 9.93 13.89
C GLY A 52 13.76 9.47 15.34
N LYS A 53 13.14 10.28 16.19
CA LYS A 53 12.81 9.89 17.58
C LYS A 53 11.40 9.33 17.65
N ASN A 54 11.27 8.11 18.18
CA ASN A 54 9.97 7.49 18.39
C ASN A 54 9.20 8.20 19.50
N VAL A 55 7.97 8.63 19.18
CA VAL A 55 7.07 9.35 20.07
C VAL A 55 5.76 8.61 20.33
N VAL A 56 5.70 7.31 19.99
CA VAL A 56 4.53 6.48 20.27
C VAL A 56 4.34 6.36 21.78
N GLY A 57 3.11 6.65 22.23
CA GLY A 57 2.75 6.64 23.66
C GLY A 57 3.06 7.93 24.42
N TRP A 58 3.64 8.93 23.75
CA TRP A 58 3.84 10.25 24.35
C TRP A 58 2.52 11.02 24.43
N SER A 59 2.41 11.90 25.42
CA SER A 59 1.28 12.82 25.55
C SER A 59 1.31 13.89 24.46
N MET A 60 0.14 14.44 24.12
CA MET A 60 0.02 15.57 23.18
C MET A 60 0.97 16.73 23.53
N ARG A 61 1.15 17.00 24.82
CA ARG A 61 2.01 18.08 25.30
C ARG A 61 3.49 17.80 25.04
N GLU A 62 3.95 16.57 25.25
CA GLU A 62 5.32 16.16 24.99
C GLU A 62 5.63 16.23 23.49
N VAL A 63 4.74 15.68 22.66
CA VAL A 63 4.86 15.75 21.20
C VAL A 63 4.87 17.20 20.72
N ALA A 64 3.95 18.05 21.20
CA ALA A 64 3.91 19.46 20.81
C ALA A 64 5.17 20.23 21.23
N ASN A 65 5.75 19.91 22.39
CA ASN A 65 7.00 20.52 22.85
C ASN A 65 8.20 20.07 22.02
N GLU A 66 8.25 18.78 21.66
CA GLU A 66 9.29 18.23 20.78
C GLU A 66 9.19 18.84 19.37
N VAL A 67 8.00 18.89 18.75
CA VAL A 67 7.81 19.55 17.45
C VAL A 67 8.31 21.00 17.48
N ARG A 68 8.01 21.76 18.55
CA ARG A 68 8.46 23.16 18.69
C ARG A 68 9.95 23.31 18.92
N SER A 69 10.59 22.34 19.59
CA SER A 69 12.04 22.39 19.89
C SER A 69 12.89 22.03 18.67
N GLN A 70 12.33 21.29 17.70
CA GLN A 70 13.03 20.91 16.49
C GLN A 70 13.36 22.11 15.60
N LYS A 71 14.53 22.02 14.93
CA LYS A 71 14.98 22.96 13.91
C LYS A 71 14.36 22.60 12.56
N ASP A 72 14.49 23.50 11.61
CA ASP A 72 14.08 23.21 10.23
C ASP A 72 15.17 22.36 9.55
N PRO A 73 14.80 21.31 8.80
CA PRO A 73 13.44 20.81 8.59
C PRO A 73 12.90 19.93 9.73
N LEU A 74 11.58 19.94 9.87
CA LEU A 74 10.85 18.93 10.63
C LEU A 74 10.56 17.72 9.74
N LEU A 75 11.06 16.56 10.16
CA LEU A 75 10.81 15.26 9.59
C LEU A 75 9.83 14.52 10.50
N LEU A 76 8.71 14.12 9.92
CA LEU A 76 7.68 13.35 10.61
C LEU A 76 7.51 12.02 9.90
N ASP A 77 7.55 10.94 10.66
CA ASP A 77 7.03 9.66 10.18
C ASP A 77 5.62 9.52 10.70
N VAL A 78 4.66 9.35 9.78
CA VAL A 78 3.24 9.29 10.10
C VAL A 78 2.59 8.02 9.57
N VAL A 79 1.54 7.57 10.26
CA VAL A 79 0.65 6.52 9.82
C VAL A 79 -0.71 7.16 9.51
N ARG A 80 -1.17 7.00 8.26
CA ARG A 80 -2.50 7.47 7.85
C ARG A 80 -3.55 6.55 8.46
N GLY A 81 -4.46 7.11 9.26
CA GLY A 81 -5.61 6.40 9.82
C GLY A 81 -6.85 7.26 9.71
N HIS A 82 -7.93 6.71 9.16
CA HIS A 82 -9.25 7.34 9.22
C HIS A 82 -10.07 6.59 10.25
N ASP A 83 -10.67 7.32 11.19
CA ASP A 83 -11.66 6.78 12.12
C ASP A 83 -12.94 6.51 11.32
N GLY A 84 -13.01 5.32 10.74
CA GLY A 84 -14.11 4.92 9.87
C GLY A 84 -14.08 3.43 9.56
N CYS A 85 -13.92 2.60 10.58
CA CYS A 85 -14.48 1.25 10.73
C CYS A 85 -13.97 0.67 12.05
N SER A 86 -14.84 0.55 13.06
CA SER A 86 -14.63 -0.42 14.13
C SER A 86 -14.63 -1.79 13.49
N ASP A 87 -13.55 -2.54 13.59
CA ASP A 87 -13.63 -3.98 13.81
C ASP A 87 -12.36 -4.46 14.51
N ASN A 88 -12.59 -5.46 15.34
CA ASN A 88 -11.77 -5.91 16.46
C ASN A 88 -10.35 -6.32 16.07
N GLU A 89 -9.46 -6.10 17.05
CA GLU A 89 -8.20 -6.79 17.35
C GLU A 89 -7.40 -7.44 16.20
N GLU A 90 -6.13 -7.00 16.13
CA GLU A 90 -5.00 -7.77 15.61
C GLU A 90 -4.90 -7.91 14.08
N SER A 91 -4.79 -6.78 13.37
CA SER A 91 -4.10 -6.73 12.08
C SER A 91 -3.59 -5.33 11.75
N SER A 92 -2.29 -5.22 11.50
CA SER A 92 -1.51 -4.00 11.21
C SER A 92 -1.86 -3.32 9.88
N TYR A 93 -3.10 -3.43 9.38
CA TYR A 93 -3.50 -2.85 8.10
C TYR A 93 -4.31 -1.58 8.34
N SER A 94 -3.67 -0.43 8.08
CA SER A 94 -4.36 0.87 8.02
C SER A 94 -5.53 0.78 7.04
N PRO A 95 -6.74 1.25 7.40
CA PRO A 95 -7.96 1.22 6.55
C PRO A 95 -7.83 2.01 5.24
N HIS A 96 -6.70 2.68 5.02
CA HIS A 96 -6.39 3.51 3.85
C HIS A 96 -5.15 3.06 3.08
N SER A 97 -4.64 1.86 3.36
CA SER A 97 -3.72 1.21 2.45
C SER A 97 -4.56 0.52 1.37
N ALA A 98 -4.71 1.15 0.20
CA ALA A 98 -5.29 0.43 -0.92
C ALA A 98 -4.50 -0.88 -1.11
N CYS A 99 -5.21 -1.97 -1.41
CA CYS A 99 -4.61 -3.31 -1.43
C CYS A 99 -3.37 -3.30 -2.32
N PRO A 100 -2.18 -3.73 -1.84
CA PRO A 100 -0.95 -3.69 -2.62
C PRO A 100 -1.10 -4.38 -3.98
N TYR A 101 -1.89 -5.44 -4.07
CA TYR A 101 -2.23 -6.13 -5.32
C TYR A 101 -2.94 -5.18 -6.31
N TYR A 102 -4.06 -4.57 -5.92
CA TYR A 102 -4.83 -3.69 -6.80
C TYR A 102 -4.10 -2.38 -7.11
N ILE A 103 -3.36 -1.81 -6.14
CA ILE A 103 -2.50 -0.64 -6.40
C ILE A 103 -1.46 -0.98 -7.45
N SER A 104 -0.72 -2.09 -7.29
CA SER A 104 0.34 -2.47 -8.21
C SER A 104 -0.21 -2.70 -9.61
N GLN A 105 -1.41 -3.28 -9.72
CA GLN A 105 -2.10 -3.46 -11.00
C GLN A 105 -2.44 -2.11 -11.65
N GLU A 106 -2.93 -1.13 -10.88
CA GLU A 106 -3.24 0.20 -11.44
C GLU A 106 -1.97 0.96 -11.85
N LEU A 107 -0.95 0.98 -10.99
CA LEU A 107 0.34 1.63 -11.28
C LEU A 107 1.02 1.03 -12.52
N SER A 108 0.86 -0.28 -12.77
CA SER A 108 1.45 -0.94 -13.93
C SER A 108 0.96 -0.37 -15.27
N LYS A 109 -0.25 0.19 -15.33
CA LYS A 109 -0.83 0.77 -16.57
C LYS A 109 -0.10 2.02 -17.05
N HIS A 110 0.59 2.71 -16.14
CA HIS A 110 1.29 3.97 -16.40
C HIS A 110 2.80 3.86 -16.18
N ALA A 111 3.31 2.66 -15.89
CA ALA A 111 4.72 2.44 -15.63
C ALA A 111 5.53 2.36 -16.93
N GLU A 112 6.72 2.96 -16.94
CA GLU A 112 7.68 2.84 -18.04
C GLU A 112 8.42 1.50 -18.01
N ILE A 113 8.62 0.94 -16.81
CA ILE A 113 9.31 -0.32 -16.56
C ILE A 113 8.48 -1.15 -15.60
N ILE A 114 8.26 -2.43 -15.94
CA ILE A 114 7.53 -3.39 -15.12
C ILE A 114 8.43 -4.60 -14.91
N PHE A 115 8.66 -4.96 -13.64
CA PHE A 115 9.28 -6.23 -13.29
C PHE A 115 8.17 -7.25 -13.06
N ALA A 116 8.14 -8.29 -13.87
CA ALA A 116 7.12 -9.33 -13.81
C ALA A 116 7.77 -10.73 -13.89
N PRO A 117 7.25 -11.72 -13.13
CA PRO A 117 7.61 -13.12 -13.34
C PRO A 117 7.27 -13.57 -14.76
N TYR A 118 8.02 -14.55 -15.29
CA TYR A 118 7.77 -15.10 -16.63
C TYR A 118 6.33 -15.54 -16.86
N GLN A 119 5.71 -16.17 -15.86
CA GLN A 119 4.34 -16.69 -15.94
C GLN A 119 3.34 -15.59 -16.32
N TYR A 120 3.54 -14.35 -15.90
CA TYR A 120 2.60 -13.26 -16.17
C TYR A 120 2.62 -12.81 -17.63
N VAL A 121 3.75 -13.05 -18.31
CA VAL A 121 3.98 -12.67 -19.71
C VAL A 121 3.70 -13.84 -20.65
N LEU A 122 4.10 -15.05 -20.25
CA LEU A 122 4.11 -16.26 -21.07
C LEU A 122 2.82 -17.07 -20.98
N ASP A 123 2.12 -17.05 -19.84
CA ASP A 123 0.84 -17.73 -19.67
C ASP A 123 -0.31 -16.86 -20.22
N PRO A 124 -1.02 -17.29 -21.28
CA PRO A 124 -2.09 -16.48 -21.86
C PRO A 124 -3.27 -16.23 -20.91
N GLY A 125 -3.56 -17.17 -20.02
CA GLY A 125 -4.67 -17.08 -19.06
C GLY A 125 -4.38 -16.06 -17.97
N ILE A 126 -3.18 -16.11 -17.39
CA ILE A 126 -2.73 -15.13 -16.39
C ILE A 126 -2.63 -13.74 -17.04
N ARG A 127 -2.01 -13.65 -18.22
CA ARG A 127 -1.83 -12.37 -18.94
C ARG A 127 -3.15 -11.67 -19.22
N SER A 128 -4.17 -12.43 -19.64
CA SER A 128 -5.50 -11.90 -19.91
C SER A 128 -6.22 -11.48 -18.64
N SER A 129 -6.10 -12.27 -17.57
CA SER A 129 -6.74 -11.97 -16.27
C SER A 129 -6.15 -10.73 -15.60
N LEU A 130 -4.85 -10.47 -15.80
CA LEU A 130 -4.17 -9.30 -15.27
C LEU A 130 -4.28 -8.06 -16.17
N GLY A 131 -4.77 -8.21 -17.41
CA GLY A 131 -4.89 -7.12 -18.39
C GLY A 131 -3.55 -6.65 -18.95
N ILE A 132 -2.53 -7.51 -18.95
CA ILE A 132 -1.19 -7.17 -19.43
C ILE A 132 -1.18 -7.16 -20.97
N ASN A 133 -1.03 -5.98 -21.57
CA ASN A 133 -0.91 -5.80 -23.02
C ASN A 133 0.53 -5.45 -23.38
N LEU A 134 1.13 -6.26 -24.28
CA LEU A 134 2.52 -6.10 -24.71
C LEU A 134 2.65 -5.35 -26.05
N HIS A 135 1.54 -4.82 -26.59
CA HIS A 135 1.56 -4.03 -27.82
C HIS A 135 2.45 -2.79 -27.64
N ASN A 136 3.42 -2.62 -28.53
CA ASN A 136 4.41 -1.54 -28.49
C ASN A 136 5.34 -1.57 -27.24
N SER A 137 5.54 -2.75 -26.66
CA SER A 137 6.43 -2.97 -25.52
C SER A 137 7.66 -3.78 -25.92
N VAL A 138 8.80 -3.52 -25.28
CA VAL A 138 10.00 -4.37 -25.38
C VAL A 138 10.01 -5.31 -24.17
N VAL A 139 10.11 -6.61 -24.40
CA VAL A 139 10.19 -7.61 -23.34
C VAL A 139 11.63 -8.11 -23.24
N VAL A 140 12.23 -7.98 -22.06
CA VAL A 140 13.56 -8.50 -21.75
C VAL A 140 13.39 -9.69 -20.80
N LEU A 141 13.86 -10.86 -21.23
CA LEU A 141 13.89 -12.06 -20.41
C LEU A 141 15.27 -12.17 -19.77
N ASP A 142 15.34 -11.94 -18.46
CA ASP A 142 16.58 -12.11 -17.68
C ASP A 142 16.76 -13.58 -17.31
N GLU A 143 17.94 -14.16 -17.50
CA GLU A 143 18.23 -15.58 -17.19
C GLU A 143 17.31 -16.62 -17.89
N ALA A 144 17.10 -16.46 -19.20
CA ALA A 144 16.12 -17.18 -20.01
C ALA A 144 16.32 -18.71 -20.17
N HIS A 145 17.19 -19.35 -19.38
CA HIS A 145 17.46 -20.79 -19.47
C HIS A 145 16.26 -21.67 -19.06
N ASN A 146 15.32 -21.15 -18.26
CA ASN A 146 14.12 -21.87 -17.78
C ASN A 146 12.82 -21.51 -18.52
N VAL A 147 12.90 -20.72 -19.59
CA VAL A 147 11.71 -20.22 -20.31
C VAL A 147 10.94 -21.34 -20.99
N GLU A 148 11.64 -22.32 -21.57
CA GLU A 148 11.00 -23.46 -22.25
C GLU A 148 10.16 -24.30 -21.28
N ASP A 149 10.72 -24.65 -20.13
CA ASP A 149 10.00 -25.43 -19.12
C ASP A 149 8.77 -24.68 -18.59
N THR A 150 8.87 -23.36 -18.44
CA THR A 150 7.75 -22.50 -18.02
C THR A 150 6.63 -22.51 -19.08
N LEU A 151 6.97 -22.34 -20.37
CA LEU A 151 6.01 -22.43 -21.47
C LEU A 151 5.36 -23.81 -21.56
N ARG A 152 6.15 -24.87 -21.40
CA ARG A 152 5.65 -26.25 -21.41
C ARG A 152 4.65 -26.45 -20.29
N GLN A 153 4.91 -25.93 -19.09
CA GLN A 153 3.98 -26.03 -17.96
C GLN A 153 2.69 -25.23 -18.17
N SER A 154 2.77 -23.98 -18.62
CA SER A 154 1.57 -23.16 -18.92
C SER A 154 0.71 -23.74 -20.04
N GLY A 155 1.34 -24.39 -21.02
CA GLY A 155 0.65 -24.99 -22.17
C GLY A 155 0.22 -26.45 -21.98
N SER A 156 0.59 -27.11 -20.88
CA SER A 156 0.28 -28.53 -20.66
C SER A 156 -0.41 -28.78 -19.33
N GLY A 157 -1.45 -29.63 -19.37
CA GLY A 157 -2.10 -30.17 -18.18
C GLY A 157 -1.69 -31.62 -17.95
N LYS A 158 -1.63 -32.05 -16.69
CA LYS A 158 -1.53 -33.46 -16.32
C LYS A 158 -2.83 -33.86 -15.65
N PHE A 159 -3.38 -35.01 -16.04
CA PHE A 159 -4.62 -35.55 -15.49
C PHE A 159 -4.33 -36.97 -15.00
N GLY A 160 -4.43 -37.18 -13.69
CA GLY A 160 -4.38 -38.49 -13.07
C GLY A 160 -5.76 -38.98 -12.64
N GLU A 161 -5.79 -40.17 -12.05
CA GLU A 161 -7.05 -40.79 -11.58
C GLU A 161 -7.76 -39.94 -10.53
N ILE A 162 -7.02 -39.19 -9.71
CA ILE A 162 -7.58 -38.32 -8.67
C ILE A 162 -8.26 -37.11 -9.30
N GLU A 163 -7.57 -36.39 -10.20
CA GLU A 163 -8.12 -35.21 -10.87
C GLU A 163 -9.34 -35.58 -11.73
N LEU A 164 -9.36 -36.77 -12.33
CA LEU A 164 -10.51 -37.30 -13.07
C LEU A 164 -11.68 -37.65 -12.14
N CYS A 165 -11.42 -38.24 -10.97
CA CYS A 165 -12.46 -38.50 -9.96
C CYS A 165 -13.07 -37.20 -9.44
N GLU A 166 -12.25 -36.18 -9.14
CA GLU A 166 -12.73 -34.86 -8.73
C GLU A 166 -13.62 -34.24 -9.82
N PHE A 167 -13.22 -34.35 -11.08
CA PHE A 167 -14.02 -33.87 -12.20
C PHE A 167 -15.37 -34.59 -12.31
N LEU A 168 -15.41 -35.91 -12.11
CA LEU A 168 -16.67 -36.68 -12.11
C LEU A 168 -17.59 -36.27 -10.95
N VAL A 169 -17.04 -36.04 -9.76
CA VAL A 169 -17.81 -35.54 -8.61
C VAL A 169 -18.35 -34.13 -8.88
N MET A 170 -17.54 -33.24 -9.44
CA MET A 170 -18.00 -31.91 -9.85
C MET A 170 -19.15 -32.01 -10.88
N LEU A 171 -18.99 -32.80 -11.94
CA LEU A 171 -20.01 -32.94 -12.99
C LEU A 171 -21.33 -33.54 -12.47
N THR A 172 -21.26 -34.55 -11.61
CA THR A 172 -22.45 -35.15 -10.98
C THR A 172 -23.14 -34.17 -10.02
N GLY A 173 -22.37 -33.37 -9.29
CA GLY A 173 -22.90 -32.29 -8.45
C GLY A 173 -23.64 -31.20 -9.25
N TYR A 174 -23.10 -30.79 -10.41
CA TYR A 174 -23.76 -29.84 -11.30
C TYR A 174 -25.07 -30.38 -11.90
N SER A 175 -25.12 -31.66 -12.27
CA SER A 175 -26.31 -32.28 -12.86
C SER A 175 -27.49 -32.47 -11.88
N LEU A 176 -27.24 -32.39 -10.57
CA LEU A 176 -28.27 -32.47 -9.53
C LEU A 176 -28.84 -31.09 -9.14
N MET A 177 -28.24 -30.00 -9.63
CA MET A 177 -28.63 -28.62 -9.35
C MET A 177 -29.35 -27.91 -10.52
N SER A 178 -29.51 -28.58 -11.67
CA SER A 178 -30.32 -28.10 -12.83
C SER A 178 -31.61 -28.90 -12.97
#